data_AF-A0A6I2G006-F1
#
_entry.id   AF-A0A6I2G006-F1
#
_cell.length_a   1.000
_cell.length_b   1.000
_cell.length_c   1.000
_cell.angle_alpha   90.00
_cell.angle_beta   90.00
_cell.angle_gamma   90.00
#
_symmetry.space_group_name_H-M   'P 1'
#
loop_
_entity.id
_entity.type
_entity.pdbx_description
1 polymer ?
#
loop_
_entity_poly.entity_id
_entity_poly.type
_entity_poly.pdbx_seq_one_letter_code
_entity_poly.pdbx_strand_id
1 'polypeptide(L)'
;MAGVADESAGLRCQQCINVLCGYLRLPYDGEQGSSGRTKLVLTTPTDSENTDKGKREEHIEYRQNDREVRQTIVRVITDHLRREAEYSWSTSDFDFRTAHLEDADFRAVRFSGAALFEGATFSGLTGLTGLTGFGGVRFSGNANFVAATFAATTSFGLAAFSGPARFTYATFADRAAFDGVRFSGSTDFGKTTFSGPTGFDRAIFSGRTAFDDATFSGTTMFTGAVFSGPTGFGGHPGREM
;
A
#
# COMPACT_ATOMS: atom_id res chain seq x y z
N MET A 1 6.87 -22.53 9.31
CA MET A 1 6.08 -21.55 10.08
C MET A 1 4.66 -21.43 9.52
N ALA A 2 4.48 -21.31 8.19
CA ALA A 2 3.16 -21.32 7.55
C ALA A 2 2.31 -22.56 7.90
N GLY A 3 2.80 -23.78 7.68
CA GLY A 3 2.02 -25.00 8.01
C GLY A 3 1.58 -25.15 9.48
N VAL A 4 2.27 -24.52 10.43
CA VAL A 4 1.83 -24.51 11.85
C VAL A 4 0.75 -23.44 12.07
N ALA A 5 0.78 -22.35 11.31
CA ALA A 5 -0.23 -21.30 11.34
C ALA A 5 -1.55 -21.78 10.70
N ASP A 6 -1.45 -22.59 9.64
CA ASP A 6 -2.58 -23.07 8.85
C ASP A 6 -3.51 -23.96 9.68
N GLU A 7 -2.94 -24.84 10.51
CA GLU A 7 -3.69 -25.72 11.41
C GLU A 7 -4.17 -25.04 12.71
N SER A 8 -3.75 -23.79 12.96
CA SER A 8 -3.99 -23.09 14.22
C SER A 8 -5.05 -21.99 14.10
N ALA A 9 -6.23 -22.18 14.72
CA ALA A 9 -7.22 -21.11 14.82
C ALA A 9 -6.77 -19.97 15.75
N GLY A 10 -7.10 -18.71 15.39
CA GLY A 10 -7.00 -17.55 16.27
C GLY A 10 -5.59 -16.99 16.50
N LEU A 11 -5.17 -16.92 17.77
CA LEU A 11 -3.97 -16.18 18.24
C LEU A 11 -2.66 -16.58 17.54
N ARG A 12 -2.49 -17.86 17.20
CA ARG A 12 -1.25 -18.34 16.55
C ARG A 12 -1.16 -17.91 15.09
N CYS A 13 -2.27 -17.93 14.36
CA CYS A 13 -2.32 -17.40 13.00
C CYS A 13 -1.97 -15.90 12.99
N GLN A 14 -2.56 -15.11 13.89
CA GLN A 14 -2.22 -13.69 14.03
C GLN A 14 -0.74 -13.47 14.39
N GLN A 15 -0.16 -14.29 15.26
CA GLN A 15 1.28 -14.22 15.58
C GLN A 15 2.16 -14.48 14.35
N CYS A 16 1.83 -15.48 13.54
CA CYS A 16 2.56 -15.76 12.30
C CYS A 16 2.45 -14.59 11.32
N ILE A 17 1.25 -14.03 11.14
CA ILE A 17 1.04 -12.84 10.31
C ILE A 17 1.86 -11.66 10.84
N ASN A 18 1.87 -11.44 12.15
CA ASN A 18 2.66 -10.36 12.76
C ASN A 18 4.16 -10.49 12.48
N VAL A 19 4.71 -11.71 12.46
CA VAL A 19 6.12 -11.96 12.12
C VAL A 19 6.38 -11.66 10.65
N LEU A 20 5.51 -12.14 9.75
CA LEU A 20 5.62 -11.90 8.31
C LEU A 20 5.52 -10.40 7.97
N CYS A 21 4.50 -9.72 8.50
CA CYS A 21 4.35 -8.28 8.42
C CYS A 21 5.52 -7.53 9.07
N GLY A 22 6.03 -8.02 10.21
CA GLY A 22 7.22 -7.48 10.86
C GLY A 22 8.46 -7.49 9.97
N TYR A 23 8.64 -8.57 9.20
CA TYR A 23 9.72 -8.66 8.22
C TYR A 23 9.56 -7.64 7.09
N LEU A 24 8.35 -7.51 6.52
CA LEU A 24 8.05 -6.57 5.44
C LEU A 24 8.22 -5.08 5.83
N ARG A 25 8.22 -4.79 7.14
CA ARG A 25 8.43 -3.44 7.67
C ARG A 25 9.90 -3.10 7.95
N LEU A 26 10.81 -4.06 7.80
CA LEU A 26 12.24 -3.78 7.92
C LEU A 26 12.70 -2.87 6.77
N PRO A 27 13.67 -1.97 7.01
CA PRO A 27 14.22 -1.09 5.98
C PRO A 27 14.61 -1.88 4.72
N TYR A 28 14.22 -1.36 3.57
CA TYR A 28 14.43 -2.00 2.28
C TYR A 28 14.72 -0.94 1.21
N ASP A 29 15.75 -1.18 0.41
CA ASP A 29 16.09 -0.38 -0.76
C ASP A 29 16.00 -1.27 -2.01
N GLY A 30 14.97 -1.02 -2.83
CA GLY A 30 14.69 -1.81 -4.04
C GLY A 30 15.73 -1.64 -5.14
N GLU A 31 16.46 -0.51 -5.18
CA GLU A 31 17.50 -0.25 -6.19
C GLU A 31 18.73 -1.14 -5.95
N GLN A 32 19.01 -1.47 -4.69
CA GLN A 32 20.27 -2.11 -4.28
C GLN A 32 20.26 -3.64 -4.38
N GLY A 33 19.08 -4.27 -4.45
CA GLY A 33 18.95 -5.73 -4.61
C GLY A 33 19.50 -6.26 -5.95
N SER A 34 19.61 -5.41 -6.97
CA SER A 34 20.17 -5.77 -8.28
C SER A 34 21.69 -5.67 -8.37
N SER A 35 22.31 -4.93 -7.43
CA SER A 35 23.70 -4.48 -7.57
C SER A 35 24.74 -5.51 -7.07
N GLY A 36 24.33 -6.63 -6.46
CA GLY A 36 25.24 -7.61 -5.84
C GLY A 36 26.06 -7.06 -4.66
N ARG A 37 25.76 -5.84 -4.20
CA ARG A 37 26.45 -5.20 -3.08
C ARG A 37 25.96 -5.82 -1.77
N THR A 38 26.89 -6.13 -0.87
CA THR A 38 26.59 -6.74 0.45
C THR A 38 26.71 -5.75 1.60
N LYS A 39 27.38 -4.61 1.38
CA LYS A 39 27.60 -3.59 2.40
C LYS A 39 27.77 -2.22 1.77
N LEU A 40 27.19 -1.20 2.39
CA LEU A 40 27.52 0.20 2.18
C LEU A 40 28.12 0.76 3.46
N VAL A 41 29.26 1.43 3.30
CA VAL A 41 29.93 2.16 4.39
C VAL A 41 29.80 3.63 4.08
N LEU A 42 28.96 4.33 4.85
CA LEU A 42 28.85 5.77 4.80
C LEU A 42 29.80 6.34 5.85
N THR A 43 30.85 7.03 5.40
CA THR A 43 31.78 7.73 6.29
C THR A 43 31.43 9.21 6.29
N THR A 44 30.82 9.69 7.38
CA THR A 44 30.62 11.14 7.55
C THR A 44 31.78 11.72 8.37
N PRO A 45 32.46 12.76 7.85
CA PRO A 45 33.40 13.51 8.67
C PRO A 45 32.61 14.25 9.75
N THR A 46 32.97 14.02 11.01
CA THR A 46 32.41 14.82 12.11
C THR A 46 33.10 16.17 12.12
N ASP A 47 32.38 17.23 11.76
CA ASP A 47 32.82 18.62 11.93
C ASP A 47 32.72 19.00 13.42
N SER A 48 33.67 18.52 14.21
CA SER A 48 33.94 19.02 15.56
C SER A 48 35.08 20.02 15.47
N GLU A 49 34.84 21.27 15.85
CA GLU A 49 35.86 22.34 15.93
C GLU A 49 36.96 22.09 16.99
N ASN A 50 37.02 20.90 17.60
CA ASN A 50 38.03 20.59 18.60
C ASN A 50 38.72 19.23 18.36
N THR A 51 39.93 19.32 17.80
CA THR A 51 41.14 18.46 17.85
C THR A 51 41.04 16.92 17.80
N ASP A 52 39.88 16.30 17.60
CA ASP A 52 39.81 14.87 17.29
C ASP A 52 38.82 14.63 16.14
N LYS A 53 39.35 14.52 14.91
CA LYS A 53 38.55 14.19 13.72
C LYS A 53 38.20 12.70 13.75
N GLY A 54 37.28 12.32 14.64
CA GLY A 54 36.61 11.03 14.54
C GLY A 54 35.92 10.90 13.18
N LYS A 55 35.88 9.69 12.63
CA LYS A 55 35.00 9.35 11.50
C LYS A 55 33.82 8.59 12.08
N ARG A 56 32.59 9.05 11.82
CA ARG A 56 31.41 8.22 12.05
C ARG A 56 31.23 7.33 10.83
N GLU A 57 31.36 6.02 11.03
CA GLU A 57 31.04 5.02 10.02
C GLU A 57 29.66 4.44 10.30
N GLU A 58 28.72 4.63 9.38
CA GLU A 58 27.46 3.88 9.36
C GLU A 58 27.60 2.69 8.42
N HIS A 59 27.37 1.49 8.94
CA HIS A 59 27.45 0.24 8.20
C HIS A 59 26.03 -0.23 7.89
N ILE A 60 25.64 -0.17 6.61
CA ILE A 60 24.40 -0.73 6.13
C ILE A 60 24.74 -2.06 5.47
N GLU A 61 24.38 -3.17 6.11
CA GLU A 61 24.52 -4.50 5.53
C GLU A 61 23.30 -4.84 4.68
N TYR A 62 23.54 -5.25 3.44
CA TYR A 62 22.50 -5.66 2.51
C TYR A 62 22.23 -7.15 2.65
N ARG A 63 20.97 -7.48 2.94
CA ARG A 63 20.52 -8.86 2.99
C ARG A 63 20.42 -9.40 1.57
N GLN A 64 21.30 -10.34 1.23
CA GLN A 64 21.17 -11.08 -0.02
C GLN A 64 19.82 -11.82 -0.05
N ASN A 65 19.17 -11.81 -1.21
CA ASN A 65 17.86 -12.41 -1.47
C ASN A 65 16.67 -11.78 -0.71
N ASP A 66 16.82 -10.57 -0.15
CA ASP A 66 15.73 -9.93 0.61
C ASP A 66 14.49 -9.66 -0.26
N ARG A 67 14.69 -9.32 -1.54
CA ARG A 67 13.61 -9.10 -2.51
C ARG A 67 12.77 -10.37 -2.69
N GLU A 68 13.41 -11.52 -2.91
CA GLU A 68 12.77 -12.81 -3.12
C GLU A 68 12.04 -13.29 -1.86
N VAL A 69 12.62 -13.05 -0.68
CA VAL A 69 11.97 -13.36 0.61
C VAL A 69 10.72 -12.50 0.78
N ARG A 70 10.82 -11.18 0.56
CA ARG A 70 9.67 -10.26 0.64
C ARG A 70 8.57 -10.63 -0.34
N GLN A 71 8.91 -10.91 -1.59
CA GLN A 71 7.96 -11.39 -2.61
C GLN A 71 7.30 -12.71 -2.20
N THR A 72 8.06 -13.64 -1.62
CA THR A 72 7.52 -14.90 -1.12
C THR A 72 6.56 -14.67 0.04
N ILE A 73 6.88 -13.76 0.97
CA ILE A 73 6.01 -13.41 2.09
C ILE A 73 4.69 -12.81 1.58
N VAL A 74 4.76 -11.86 0.65
CA VAL A 74 3.56 -11.26 0.04
C VAL A 74 2.72 -12.32 -0.65
N ARG A 75 3.33 -13.22 -1.43
CA ARG A 75 2.64 -14.33 -2.10
C ARG A 75 1.95 -15.28 -1.11
N VAL A 76 2.64 -15.66 -0.03
CA VAL A 76 2.05 -16.50 1.02
C VAL A 76 0.84 -15.81 1.63
N ILE A 77 0.95 -14.52 1.98
CA ILE A 77 -0.18 -13.77 2.52
C ILE A 77 -1.34 -13.72 1.52
N THR A 78 -1.08 -13.40 0.25
CA THR A 78 -2.15 -13.24 -0.75
C THR A 78 -2.83 -14.57 -1.08
N ASP A 79 -2.09 -15.68 -1.11
CA ASP A 79 -2.66 -17.01 -1.32
C ASP A 79 -3.63 -17.41 -0.19
N HIS A 80 -3.34 -17.08 1.08
CA HIS A 80 -4.24 -17.34 2.22
C HIS A 80 -5.43 -16.38 2.32
N LEU A 81 -5.40 -15.27 1.58
CA LEU A 81 -6.49 -14.30 1.51
C LEU A 81 -7.43 -14.53 0.32
N ARG A 82 -7.11 -15.46 -0.58
CA ARG A 82 -8.00 -15.87 -1.67
C ARG A 82 -9.20 -16.65 -1.14
N ARG A 83 -10.31 -16.59 -1.87
CA ARG A 83 -11.57 -17.23 -1.47
C ARG A 83 -11.46 -18.76 -1.44
N GLU A 84 -10.60 -19.30 -2.29
CA GLU A 84 -10.35 -20.73 -2.48
C GLU A 84 -9.26 -21.28 -1.54
N ALA A 85 -8.72 -20.46 -0.64
CA ALA A 85 -7.70 -20.89 0.31
C ALA A 85 -8.26 -21.98 1.25
N GLU A 86 -7.50 -23.07 1.41
CA GLU A 86 -7.83 -24.15 2.35
C GLU A 86 -7.91 -23.63 3.79
N TYR A 87 -6.98 -22.75 4.15
CA TYR A 87 -6.93 -22.04 5.44
C TYR A 87 -6.98 -20.54 5.19
N SER A 88 -8.06 -19.89 5.62
CA SER A 88 -8.24 -18.46 5.36
C SER A 88 -7.63 -17.60 6.46
N TRP A 89 -6.79 -16.65 6.07
CA TRP A 89 -6.29 -15.60 6.97
C TRP A 89 -7.12 -14.32 6.89
N SER A 90 -8.26 -14.35 6.19
CA SER A 90 -9.03 -13.14 5.88
C SER A 90 -9.54 -12.39 7.11
N THR A 91 -9.81 -13.06 8.22
CA THR A 91 -10.31 -12.42 9.46
C THR A 91 -9.22 -11.80 10.32
N SER A 92 -7.95 -12.03 9.99
CA SER A 92 -6.80 -11.50 10.72
C SER A 92 -6.49 -10.05 10.34
N ASP A 93 -5.77 -9.38 11.22
CA ASP A 93 -5.29 -8.01 10.99
C ASP A 93 -3.90 -8.03 10.35
N PHE A 94 -3.66 -7.12 9.42
CA PHE A 94 -2.42 -7.01 8.67
C PHE A 94 -1.81 -5.62 8.85
N ASP A 95 -0.58 -5.58 9.37
CA ASP A 95 0.19 -4.36 9.60
C ASP A 95 1.32 -4.22 8.57
N PHE A 96 1.02 -3.57 7.46
CA PHE A 96 1.97 -3.21 6.40
C PHE A 96 2.45 -1.76 6.52
N ARG A 97 2.31 -1.12 7.70
CA ARG A 97 2.70 0.28 7.86
C ARG A 97 4.18 0.45 7.51
N THR A 98 4.49 1.49 6.73
CA THR A 98 5.83 1.81 6.23
C THR A 98 6.52 0.69 5.44
N ALA A 99 5.81 -0.36 5.03
CA ALA A 99 6.39 -1.44 4.24
C ALA A 99 6.62 -0.97 2.80
N HIS A 100 7.73 -1.41 2.20
CA HIS A 100 7.96 -1.32 0.75
C HIS A 100 7.45 -2.60 0.09
N LEU A 101 6.47 -2.49 -0.81
CA LEU A 101 5.80 -3.61 -1.46
C LEU A 101 6.01 -3.50 -2.98
N GLU A 102 7.02 -4.23 -3.45
CA GLU A 102 7.39 -4.26 -4.87
C GLU A 102 6.62 -5.36 -5.61
N ASP A 103 6.08 -5.02 -6.79
CA ASP A 103 5.31 -5.92 -7.67
C ASP A 103 4.16 -6.65 -6.93
N ALA A 104 3.53 -5.97 -5.97
CA ALA A 104 2.54 -6.59 -5.09
C ALA A 104 1.19 -6.82 -5.80
N ASP A 105 0.70 -8.06 -5.72
CA ASP A 105 -0.56 -8.50 -6.31
C ASP A 105 -1.58 -8.93 -5.24
N PHE A 106 -2.51 -8.02 -4.95
CA PHE A 106 -3.65 -8.20 -4.06
C PHE A 106 -4.97 -8.40 -4.85
N ARG A 107 -4.91 -8.82 -6.13
CA ARG A 107 -6.14 -9.03 -6.91
C ARG A 107 -7.01 -10.13 -6.30
N ALA A 108 -8.30 -9.85 -6.23
CA ALA A 108 -9.34 -10.76 -5.73
C ALA A 108 -9.12 -11.31 -4.30
N VAL A 109 -8.21 -10.73 -3.51
CA VAL A 109 -8.03 -11.14 -2.11
C VAL A 109 -9.09 -10.51 -1.19
N ARG A 110 -9.28 -11.08 0.00
CA ARG A 110 -10.29 -10.63 0.97
C ARG A 110 -9.65 -10.28 2.31
N PHE A 111 -9.73 -9.01 2.69
CA PHE A 111 -9.40 -8.52 4.03
C PHE A 111 -10.69 -8.29 4.82
N SER A 112 -11.02 -9.24 5.69
CA SER A 112 -12.13 -9.11 6.64
C SER A 112 -11.69 -8.45 7.95
N GLY A 113 -10.45 -8.68 8.39
CA GLY A 113 -9.78 -7.90 9.43
C GLY A 113 -9.22 -6.57 8.88
N ALA A 114 -8.53 -5.82 9.74
CA ALA A 114 -7.92 -4.55 9.37
C ALA A 114 -6.72 -4.74 8.45
N ALA A 115 -6.56 -3.88 7.45
CA ALA A 115 -5.40 -3.82 6.57
C ALA A 115 -4.79 -2.42 6.65
N LEU A 116 -3.64 -2.32 7.31
CA LEU A 116 -2.95 -1.06 7.59
C LEU A 116 -1.76 -0.89 6.66
N PHE A 117 -1.89 -0.04 5.66
CA PHE A 117 -0.87 0.36 4.70
C PHE A 117 -0.39 1.80 4.93
N GLU A 118 -0.51 2.31 6.15
CA GLU A 118 -0.14 3.70 6.47
C GLU A 118 1.35 3.93 6.20
N GLY A 119 1.67 4.91 5.36
CA GLY A 119 3.04 5.20 4.93
C GLY A 119 3.69 4.11 4.08
N ALA A 120 2.94 3.09 3.62
CA ALA A 120 3.49 2.04 2.78
C ALA A 120 3.82 2.57 1.38
N THR A 121 4.86 2.01 0.75
CA THR A 121 5.24 2.32 -0.63
C THR A 121 4.98 1.12 -1.51
N PHE A 122 4.19 1.31 -2.56
CA PHE A 122 3.96 0.34 -3.61
C PHE A 122 4.76 0.73 -4.85
N SER A 123 5.62 -0.17 -5.30
CA SER A 123 6.47 0.00 -6.47
C SER A 123 6.32 -1.20 -7.41
N GLY A 124 6.76 -1.05 -8.65
CA GLY A 124 6.77 -2.15 -9.60
C GLY A 124 7.43 -1.74 -10.92
N LEU A 125 8.02 -2.72 -11.61
CA LEU A 125 8.73 -2.46 -12.86
C LEU A 125 7.74 -2.14 -13.98
N THR A 126 7.81 -0.91 -14.52
CA THR A 126 6.97 -0.44 -15.62
C THR A 126 7.05 -1.38 -16.83
N GLY A 127 5.99 -2.17 -17.07
CA GLY A 127 5.94 -3.22 -18.10
C GLY A 127 4.64 -4.03 -18.05
N LEU A 128 4.54 -5.13 -18.82
CA LEU A 128 3.34 -6.00 -18.94
C LEU A 128 2.80 -6.54 -17.61
N THR A 129 3.57 -6.47 -16.52
CA THR A 129 3.22 -6.90 -15.16
C THR A 129 3.44 -5.83 -14.09
N GLY A 130 3.82 -4.59 -14.45
CA GLY A 130 4.20 -3.49 -13.56
C GLY A 130 3.07 -2.80 -12.80
N LEU A 131 1.98 -3.52 -12.57
CA LEU A 131 0.77 -2.97 -11.99
C LEU A 131 0.73 -3.33 -10.51
N THR A 132 0.57 -2.34 -9.65
CA THR A 132 0.13 -2.63 -8.27
C THR A 132 -1.35 -3.03 -8.34
N GLY A 133 -1.61 -4.33 -8.18
CA GLY A 133 -2.91 -4.93 -8.46
C GLY A 133 -3.78 -5.04 -7.23
N PHE A 134 -4.81 -4.20 -7.13
CA PHE A 134 -5.92 -4.33 -6.17
C PHE A 134 -7.23 -4.68 -6.87
N GLY A 135 -7.18 -5.11 -8.14
CA GLY A 135 -8.37 -5.43 -8.92
C GLY A 135 -9.25 -6.48 -8.24
N GLY A 136 -10.52 -6.15 -7.98
CA GLY A 136 -11.47 -7.05 -7.34
C GLY A 136 -11.20 -7.35 -5.85
N VAL A 137 -10.25 -6.67 -5.21
CA VAL A 137 -9.99 -6.83 -3.77
C VAL A 137 -11.23 -6.49 -2.95
N ARG A 138 -11.45 -7.19 -1.84
CA ARG A 138 -12.56 -6.92 -0.93
C ARG A 138 -12.05 -6.58 0.46
N PHE A 139 -12.29 -5.34 0.89
CA PHE A 139 -12.04 -4.88 2.25
C PHE A 139 -13.37 -4.80 3.01
N SER A 140 -13.62 -5.77 3.89
CA SER A 140 -14.73 -5.72 4.84
C SER A 140 -14.32 -5.08 6.16
N GLY A 141 -13.04 -5.19 6.54
CA GLY A 141 -12.44 -4.45 7.65
C GLY A 141 -11.97 -3.04 7.24
N ASN A 142 -11.28 -2.36 8.16
CA ASN A 142 -10.68 -1.05 7.91
C ASN A 142 -9.53 -1.15 6.92
N ALA A 143 -9.57 -0.38 5.83
CA ALA A 143 -8.49 -0.26 4.86
C ALA A 143 -7.83 1.12 4.99
N ASN A 144 -6.63 1.15 5.58
CA ASN A 144 -5.93 2.41 5.86
C ASN A 144 -4.71 2.56 4.94
N PHE A 145 -4.79 3.46 3.98
CA PHE A 145 -3.73 3.87 3.05
C PHE A 145 -3.24 5.31 3.33
N VAL A 146 -3.40 5.81 4.56
CA VAL A 146 -2.97 7.17 4.90
C VAL A 146 -1.48 7.35 4.61
N ALA A 147 -1.12 8.41 3.91
CA ALA A 147 0.25 8.69 3.47
C ALA A 147 0.93 7.56 2.66
N ALA A 148 0.16 6.62 2.10
CA ALA A 148 0.70 5.59 1.22
C ALA A 148 1.15 6.19 -0.11
N THR A 149 2.24 5.67 -0.67
CA THR A 149 2.78 6.08 -1.97
C THR A 149 2.62 4.95 -2.97
N PHE A 150 1.93 5.22 -4.08
CA PHE A 150 1.79 4.33 -5.21
C PHE A 150 2.65 4.88 -6.36
N ALA A 151 3.87 4.35 -6.47
CA ALA A 151 4.88 4.87 -7.39
C ALA A 151 4.65 4.41 -8.85
N ALA A 152 3.94 3.31 -9.05
CA ALA A 152 3.62 2.74 -10.35
C ALA A 152 2.11 2.80 -10.65
N THR A 153 1.73 2.52 -11.90
CA THR A 153 0.32 2.39 -12.28
C THR A 153 -0.40 1.41 -11.33
N THR A 154 -1.50 1.89 -10.74
CA THR A 154 -2.24 1.15 -9.71
C THR A 154 -3.69 0.96 -10.13
N SER A 155 -4.23 -0.24 -9.92
CA SER A 155 -5.63 -0.54 -10.23
C SER A 155 -6.37 -1.10 -9.02
N PHE A 156 -7.40 -0.39 -8.59
CA PHE A 156 -8.47 -0.81 -7.70
C PHE A 156 -9.75 -1.17 -8.48
N GLY A 157 -9.63 -1.52 -9.76
CA GLY A 157 -10.79 -1.81 -10.60
C GLY A 157 -11.65 -2.93 -10.04
N LEU A 158 -12.97 -2.73 -9.96
CA LEU A 158 -13.93 -3.67 -9.36
C LEU A 158 -13.68 -3.99 -7.87
N ALA A 159 -12.81 -3.24 -7.17
CA ALA A 159 -12.61 -3.42 -5.74
C ALA A 159 -13.88 -3.07 -4.94
N ALA A 160 -14.04 -3.68 -3.77
CA ALA A 160 -15.17 -3.42 -2.88
C ALA A 160 -14.70 -3.10 -1.46
N PHE A 161 -15.02 -1.90 -1.00
CA PHE A 161 -14.76 -1.40 0.35
C PHE A 161 -16.08 -1.34 1.12
N SER A 162 -16.35 -2.38 1.90
CA SER A 162 -17.52 -2.43 2.78
C SER A 162 -17.24 -1.79 4.14
N GLY A 163 -15.98 -1.91 4.63
CA GLY A 163 -15.49 -1.16 5.78
C GLY A 163 -14.98 0.24 5.41
N PRO A 164 -14.52 1.03 6.40
CA PRO A 164 -13.92 2.34 6.15
C PRO A 164 -12.67 2.23 5.27
N ALA A 165 -12.52 3.16 4.34
CA ALA A 165 -11.36 3.28 3.46
C ALA A 165 -10.74 4.67 3.58
N ARG A 166 -9.46 4.76 3.95
CA ARG A 166 -8.77 6.03 4.12
C ARG A 166 -7.58 6.11 3.18
N PHE A 167 -7.56 7.14 2.35
CA PHE A 167 -6.47 7.50 1.45
C PHE A 167 -5.89 8.88 1.78
N THR A 168 -6.20 9.43 2.97
CA THR A 168 -5.77 10.78 3.35
C THR A 168 -4.25 10.95 3.17
N TYR A 169 -3.80 12.01 2.50
CA TYR A 169 -2.37 12.24 2.16
C TYR A 169 -1.70 11.18 1.27
N ALA A 170 -2.45 10.23 0.69
CA ALA A 170 -1.86 9.26 -0.23
C ALA A 170 -1.41 9.95 -1.52
N THR A 171 -0.41 9.36 -2.18
CA THR A 171 0.11 9.85 -3.47
C THR A 171 0.05 8.75 -4.51
N PHE A 172 -0.60 9.02 -5.63
CA PHE A 172 -0.58 8.20 -6.84
C PHE A 172 0.29 8.90 -7.88
N ALA A 173 1.53 8.43 -8.04
CA ALA A 173 2.54 9.08 -8.88
C ALA A 173 2.29 8.90 -10.38
N ASP A 174 1.57 7.84 -10.76
CA ASP A 174 1.24 7.47 -12.13
C ASP A 174 -0.29 7.27 -12.27
N ARG A 175 -0.75 6.54 -13.29
CA ARG A 175 -2.17 6.23 -13.51
C ARG A 175 -2.78 5.51 -12.30
N ALA A 176 -3.95 5.99 -11.87
CA ALA A 176 -4.76 5.37 -10.82
C ALA A 176 -6.15 4.98 -11.36
N ALA A 177 -6.45 3.69 -11.40
CA ALA A 177 -7.70 3.16 -11.95
C ALA A 177 -8.60 2.62 -10.84
N PHE A 178 -9.74 3.27 -10.60
CA PHE A 178 -10.81 2.89 -9.68
C PHE A 178 -12.09 2.49 -10.42
N ASP A 179 -11.97 2.07 -11.69
CA ASP A 179 -13.12 1.77 -12.54
C ASP A 179 -13.99 0.66 -11.94
N GLY A 180 -15.28 0.92 -11.78
CA GLY A 180 -16.25 -0.01 -11.18
C GLY A 180 -16.03 -0.30 -9.69
N VAL A 181 -15.19 0.47 -8.99
CA VAL A 181 -15.01 0.32 -7.53
C VAL A 181 -16.33 0.56 -6.80
N ARG A 182 -16.54 -0.14 -5.69
CA ARG A 182 -17.68 0.07 -4.80
C ARG A 182 -17.23 0.45 -3.39
N PHE A 183 -17.49 1.70 -3.00
CA PHE A 183 -17.30 2.20 -1.65
C PHE A 183 -18.64 2.22 -0.91
N SER A 184 -18.91 1.18 -0.12
CA SER A 184 -20.09 1.12 0.75
C SER A 184 -19.83 1.68 2.14
N GLY A 185 -18.59 1.56 2.64
CA GLY A 185 -18.14 2.22 3.86
C GLY A 185 -17.75 3.70 3.65
N SER A 186 -17.45 4.40 4.73
CA SER A 186 -16.94 5.77 4.66
C SER A 186 -15.60 5.82 3.96
N THR A 187 -15.43 6.72 3.01
CA THR A 187 -14.22 6.86 2.20
C THR A 187 -13.66 8.27 2.29
N ASP A 188 -12.36 8.39 2.52
CA ASP A 188 -11.69 9.68 2.65
C ASP A 188 -10.47 9.75 1.74
N PHE A 189 -10.55 10.59 0.70
CA PHE A 189 -9.47 10.96 -0.21
C PHE A 189 -8.90 12.35 0.12
N GLY A 190 -9.15 12.89 1.32
CA GLY A 190 -8.72 14.22 1.68
C GLY A 190 -7.21 14.42 1.52
N LYS A 191 -6.79 15.50 0.87
CA LYS A 191 -5.37 15.80 0.59
C LYS A 191 -4.62 14.71 -0.18
N THR A 192 -5.33 13.83 -0.89
CA THR A 192 -4.72 12.85 -1.79
C THR A 192 -4.18 13.56 -3.02
N THR A 193 -3.01 13.15 -3.50
CA THR A 193 -2.46 13.66 -4.77
C THR A 193 -2.53 12.57 -5.83
N PHE A 194 -3.20 12.86 -6.94
CA PHE A 194 -3.23 12.05 -8.15
C PHE A 194 -2.45 12.76 -9.26
N SER A 195 -1.21 12.34 -9.49
CA SER A 195 -0.30 12.97 -10.45
C SER A 195 -0.60 12.57 -11.90
N GLY A 196 -1.03 11.33 -12.12
CA GLY A 196 -1.37 10.79 -13.44
C GLY A 196 -2.87 10.76 -13.76
N PRO A 197 -3.26 10.17 -14.90
CA PRO A 197 -4.65 9.97 -15.27
C PRO A 197 -5.39 9.13 -14.21
N THR A 198 -6.58 9.59 -13.82
CA THR A 198 -7.39 8.94 -12.77
C THR A 198 -8.76 8.55 -13.30
N GLY A 199 -9.13 7.28 -13.16
CA GLY A 199 -10.43 6.76 -13.62
C GLY A 199 -11.30 6.33 -12.46
N PHE A 200 -12.53 6.83 -12.40
CA PHE A 200 -13.60 6.37 -11.52
C PHE A 200 -14.83 5.96 -12.35
N ASP A 201 -14.63 5.50 -13.58
CA ASP A 201 -15.74 5.17 -14.46
C ASP A 201 -16.58 4.05 -13.84
N ARG A 202 -17.91 4.25 -13.76
CA ARG A 202 -18.86 3.33 -13.11
C ARG A 202 -18.58 3.05 -11.63
N ALA A 203 -17.80 3.89 -10.95
CA ALA A 203 -17.59 3.80 -9.51
C ALA A 203 -18.90 4.05 -8.73
N ILE A 204 -19.11 3.37 -7.62
CA ILE A 204 -20.29 3.51 -6.76
C ILE A 204 -19.84 3.92 -5.36
N PHE A 205 -20.22 5.13 -4.95
CA PHE A 205 -19.99 5.70 -3.62
C PHE A 205 -21.30 5.73 -2.85
N SER A 206 -21.58 4.66 -2.09
CA SER A 206 -22.78 4.57 -1.25
C SER A 206 -22.54 5.10 0.17
N GLY A 207 -21.30 5.04 0.68
CA GLY A 207 -20.92 5.62 1.97
C GLY A 207 -20.62 7.11 1.89
N ARG A 208 -20.43 7.75 3.06
CA ARG A 208 -19.91 9.13 3.11
C ARG A 208 -18.54 9.18 2.43
N THR A 209 -18.37 10.08 1.48
CA THR A 209 -17.13 10.24 0.72
C THR A 209 -16.60 11.66 0.84
N ALA A 210 -15.31 11.83 1.08
CA ALA A 210 -14.66 13.14 1.12
C ALA A 210 -13.49 13.19 0.14
N PHE A 211 -13.40 14.28 -0.61
CA PHE A 211 -12.27 14.62 -1.49
C PHE A 211 -11.65 15.96 -1.09
N ASP A 212 -11.80 16.37 0.17
CA ASP A 212 -11.40 17.70 0.62
C ASP A 212 -9.89 17.93 0.39
N ASP A 213 -9.53 18.99 -0.32
CA ASP A 213 -8.15 19.31 -0.72
C ASP A 213 -7.44 18.22 -1.56
N ALA A 214 -8.18 17.29 -2.18
CA ALA A 214 -7.59 16.35 -3.13
C ALA A 214 -7.11 17.07 -4.40
N THR A 215 -5.92 16.71 -4.87
CA THR A 215 -5.29 17.28 -6.07
C THR A 215 -5.32 16.27 -7.21
N PHE A 216 -5.87 16.66 -8.35
CA PHE A 216 -5.88 15.86 -9.58
C PHE A 216 -5.12 16.61 -10.68
N SER A 217 -3.89 16.18 -10.96
CA SER A 217 -3.01 16.84 -11.95
C SER A 217 -3.20 16.28 -13.37
N GLY A 218 -3.69 15.04 -13.48
CA GLY A 218 -4.00 14.39 -14.76
C GLY A 218 -5.49 14.44 -15.12
N THR A 219 -5.83 13.94 -16.31
CA THR A 219 -7.23 13.77 -16.72
C THR A 219 -7.97 12.86 -15.74
N THR A 220 -9.08 13.33 -15.20
CA THR A 220 -9.92 12.57 -14.28
C THR A 220 -11.29 12.30 -14.88
N MET A 221 -11.72 11.04 -14.89
CA MET A 221 -12.99 10.61 -15.46
C MET A 221 -13.91 9.98 -14.41
N PHE A 222 -15.19 10.32 -14.45
CA PHE A 222 -16.24 9.80 -13.56
C PHE A 222 -17.44 9.28 -14.37
N THR A 223 -17.20 8.75 -15.57
CA THR A 223 -18.27 8.40 -16.51
C THR A 223 -19.15 7.30 -15.91
N GLY A 224 -20.42 7.63 -15.66
CA GLY A 224 -21.37 6.71 -15.03
C GLY A 224 -21.08 6.41 -13.56
N ALA A 225 -20.23 7.21 -12.88
CA ALA A 225 -20.06 7.12 -11.45
C ALA A 225 -21.34 7.54 -10.71
N VAL A 226 -21.63 6.89 -9.58
CA VAL A 226 -22.84 7.11 -8.78
C VAL A 226 -22.44 7.46 -7.36
N PHE A 227 -22.87 8.63 -6.89
CA PHE A 227 -22.70 9.10 -5.51
C PHE A 227 -24.05 9.09 -4.81
N SER A 228 -24.31 8.07 -3.99
CA SER A 228 -25.55 7.92 -3.22
C SER A 228 -25.40 8.37 -1.77
N GLY A 229 -24.18 8.39 -1.23
CA GLY A 229 -23.87 8.90 0.10
C GLY A 229 -23.49 10.38 0.13
N PRO A 230 -23.44 11.02 1.31
CA PRO A 230 -22.97 12.40 1.44
C PRO A 230 -21.55 12.53 0.87
N THR A 231 -21.36 13.43 -0.08
CA THR A 231 -20.06 13.64 -0.76
C THR A 231 -19.59 15.08 -0.60
N GLY A 232 -18.38 15.27 -0.06
CA GLY A 232 -17.72 16.56 0.08
C GLY A 232 -16.56 16.71 -0.90
N PHE A 233 -16.46 17.89 -1.53
CA PHE A 233 -15.37 18.26 -2.46
C PHE A 233 -14.68 19.56 -2.00
N GLY A 234 -14.66 19.84 -0.69
CA GLY A 234 -14.19 21.13 -0.17
C GLY A 234 -12.77 21.45 -0.65
N GLY A 235 -12.61 22.55 -1.37
CA GLY A 235 -11.28 23.02 -1.78
C GLY A 235 -10.83 24.17 -0.89
N HIS A 236 -9.53 24.22 -0.58
CA HIS A 236 -8.90 25.47 -0.17
C HIS A 236 -9.13 26.57 -1.24
N PRO A 237 -9.64 27.76 -0.86
CA PRO A 237 -9.59 28.91 -1.76
C PRO A 237 -8.11 29.21 -2.04
N GLY A 238 -7.73 29.11 -3.32
CA GLY A 238 -6.35 29.15 -3.76
C GLY A 238 -5.59 30.37 -3.24
N ARG A 239 -4.36 30.16 -2.78
CA ARG A 239 -3.35 31.20 -2.75
C ARG A 239 -2.82 31.32 -4.18
N GLU A 240 -3.28 32.35 -4.89
CA GLU A 240 -2.65 32.80 -6.13
C GLU A 240 -1.18 33.12 -5.85
N MET A 241 -0.28 32.61 -6.70
CA MET A 241 1.07 33.15 -6.92
C MET A 241 1.16 33.65 -8.35
#